data_AF-A0A8S3ZMF8-F1
#
_entry.id   AF-A0A8S3ZMF8-F1
#
_cell.length_a   1.000
_cell.length_b   1.000
_cell.length_c   1.000
_cell.angle_alpha   90.00
_cell.angle_beta   90.00
_cell.angle_gamma   90.00
#
_symmetry.space_group_name_H-M   'P 1'
#
loop_
_entity.id
_entity.type
_entity.pdbx_description
1 polymer ?
#
loop_
_entity_poly.entity_id
_entity_poly.type
_entity_poly.pdbx_seq_one_letter_code
_entity_poly.pdbx_strand_id
1 'polypeptide(L)'
;MSLEPNNLKGGNSFRYNGLIHRKTAGIEPVKDGKGVSVVTRKSEGLRKHTKNLTHVELKKRSRRTIATIRRTLKYNNYSKDLINDVVRRICAIIQSQKPVVIKSKARTAEKGLGSLWL
;
A
#
# COMPACT_ATOMS: atom_id res chain seq x y z
N MET A 1 -4.52 17.32 -2.78
CA MET A 1 -4.08 16.01 -2.25
C MET A 1 -4.03 16.12 -0.73
N SER A 2 -4.51 15.13 0.03
CA SER A 2 -4.43 15.12 1.49
C SER A 2 -3.29 14.19 1.94
N LEU A 3 -2.45 14.66 2.85
CA LEU A 3 -1.29 13.94 3.42
C LEU A 3 -1.59 13.39 4.82
N GLU A 4 -2.87 13.30 5.18
CA GLU A 4 -3.28 12.83 6.50
C GLU A 4 -2.83 11.39 6.78
N PRO A 5 -2.44 11.08 8.03
CA PRO A 5 -2.11 9.72 8.42
C PRO A 5 -3.32 8.80 8.27
N ASN A 6 -3.07 7.52 7.95
CA ASN A 6 -4.11 6.50 7.74
C ASN A 6 -5.11 6.81 6.61
N ASN A 7 -4.76 7.65 5.64
CA ASN A 7 -5.52 7.83 4.40
C ASN A 7 -5.03 6.88 3.30
N LEU A 8 -5.88 5.93 2.89
CA LEU A 8 -5.52 4.92 1.89
C LEU A 8 -5.38 5.46 0.46
N LYS A 9 -6.12 6.52 0.10
CA LYS A 9 -6.16 7.06 -1.29
C LYS A 9 -5.45 8.40 -1.46
N GLY A 10 -5.09 9.09 -0.38
CA GLY A 10 -4.45 10.42 -0.43
C GLY A 10 -5.36 11.54 -0.97
N GLY A 11 -6.66 11.28 -1.10
CA GLY A 11 -7.66 12.28 -1.48
C GLY A 11 -8.37 12.86 -0.26
N ASN A 12 -8.87 14.09 -0.36
CA ASN A 12 -9.78 14.63 0.64
C ASN A 12 -11.17 14.01 0.41
N SER A 13 -11.56 13.08 1.28
CA SER A 13 -12.87 12.44 1.25
C SER A 13 -13.22 12.00 2.65
N PHE A 14 -14.46 12.23 3.05
CA PHE A 14 -14.97 11.79 4.34
C PHE A 14 -14.72 10.28 4.56
N ARG A 15 -14.91 9.45 3.53
CA ARG A 15 -14.77 7.98 3.62
C ARG A 15 -13.35 7.50 3.92
N TYR A 16 -12.34 8.23 3.45
CA TYR A 16 -10.93 7.81 3.54
C TYR A 16 -10.14 8.61 4.57
N ASN A 17 -10.81 9.49 5.32
CA ASN A 17 -10.18 10.32 6.33
C ASN A 17 -9.75 9.48 7.56
N GLY A 18 -8.47 9.55 7.91
CA GLY A 18 -7.89 8.76 9.01
C GLY A 18 -8.11 9.32 10.41
N LEU A 19 -8.57 10.57 10.52
CA LEU A 19 -8.68 11.33 11.77
C LEU A 19 -10.10 11.30 12.34
N ILE A 20 -11.10 11.43 11.46
CA ILE A 20 -12.51 11.58 11.82
C ILE A 20 -13.11 10.24 12.30
N HIS A 21 -12.73 9.13 11.66
CA HIS A 21 -13.33 7.82 11.96
C HIS A 21 -12.79 7.20 13.25
N ARG A 22 -13.69 6.51 13.98
CA ARG A 22 -13.36 5.78 15.22
C ARG A 22 -12.44 4.58 14.96
N LYS A 23 -12.66 3.87 13.85
CA LYS A 23 -11.82 2.76 13.40
C LYS A 23 -11.22 3.11 12.05
N THR A 24 -9.90 3.01 11.95
CA THR A 24 -9.17 3.28 10.72
C THR A 24 -8.11 2.20 10.50
N ALA A 25 -7.80 1.95 9.23
CA ALA A 25 -6.77 1.02 8.81
C ALA A 25 -5.89 1.73 7.78
N GLY A 26 -4.64 2.00 8.16
CA GLY A 26 -3.56 2.47 7.31
C GLY A 26 -2.64 1.31 6.92
N ILE A 27 -1.98 1.49 5.78
CA ILE A 27 -0.96 0.58 5.27
C ILE A 27 0.27 1.40 4.94
N GLU A 28 1.38 1.02 5.55
CA GLU A 28 2.66 1.69 5.43
C GLU A 28 3.77 0.69 5.06
N PRO A 29 4.83 1.16 4.39
CA PRO A 29 6.03 0.36 4.22
C PRO A 29 6.76 0.22 5.56
N VAL A 30 7.36 -0.95 5.79
CA VAL A 30 8.24 -1.16 6.95
C VAL A 30 9.55 -0.40 6.74
N LYS A 31 10.12 0.15 7.82
CA LYS A 31 11.38 0.93 7.80
C LYS A 31 12.55 0.14 7.20
N ASP A 32 12.59 -1.17 7.43
CA ASP A 32 13.63 -2.09 6.92
C ASP A 32 13.52 -2.36 5.40
N GLY A 33 12.59 -1.69 4.70
CA GLY A 33 12.41 -1.80 3.24
C GLY A 33 11.75 -3.09 2.76
N LYS A 34 11.53 -4.08 3.64
CA LYS A 34 10.90 -5.36 3.29
C LYS A 34 9.63 -5.59 4.11
N GLY A 35 8.52 -5.78 3.40
CA GLY A 35 7.22 -6.09 4.01
C GLY A 35 6.36 -4.87 4.26
N VAL A 36 5.25 -5.09 4.97
CA VAL A 36 4.18 -4.09 5.11
C VAL A 36 3.78 -3.97 6.57
N SER A 37 3.62 -2.74 7.07
CA SER A 37 3.03 -2.46 8.38
C SER A 37 1.55 -2.10 8.22
N VAL A 38 0.72 -2.70 9.07
CA VAL A 38 -0.68 -2.32 9.21
C VAL A 38 -0.78 -1.41 10.42
N VAL A 39 -1.34 -0.22 10.21
CA VAL A 39 -1.62 0.75 11.27
C VAL A 39 -3.11 0.75 11.51
N THR A 40 -3.55 0.28 12.67
CA THR A 40 -4.98 0.29 13.02
C THR A 40 -5.24 1.18 14.21
N ARG A 41 -6.36 1.88 14.17
CA ARG A 41 -6.92 2.61 15.32
C ARG A 41 -8.05 1.79 15.94
N LYS A 42 -7.98 1.58 17.25
CA LYS A 42 -9.06 0.92 18.00
C LYS A 42 -10.22 1.91 18.23
N SER A 43 -11.43 1.37 18.39
CA SER A 43 -12.61 2.19 18.70
C SER A 43 -12.56 2.80 20.10
N GLU A 44 -11.86 2.15 21.03
CA GLU A 44 -11.72 2.57 22.42
C GLU A 44 -10.58 3.57 22.58
N GLY A 45 -10.69 4.46 23.57
CA GLY A 45 -9.62 5.42 23.86
C GLY A 45 -9.42 6.45 22.74
N LEU A 46 -10.50 6.95 22.14
CA LEU A 46 -10.45 7.91 21.03
C LEU A 46 -9.59 9.16 21.33
N ARG A 47 -9.68 9.64 22.58
CA ARG A 47 -8.93 10.80 23.12
C ARG A 47 -7.48 10.47 23.54
N LYS A 48 -7.06 9.20 23.44
CA LYS A 48 -5.70 8.73 23.77
C LYS A 48 -4.95 8.44 22.47
N HIS A 49 -4.71 9.48 21.68
CA HIS A 49 -4.21 9.40 20.30
C HIS A 49 -2.97 8.50 20.16
N THR A 50 -1.99 8.67 21.06
CA THR A 50 -0.73 7.91 21.05
C THR A 50 -0.91 6.43 21.36
N LYS A 51 -1.83 6.08 22.28
CA LYS A 51 -2.03 4.69 22.74
C LYS A 51 -3.04 3.92 21.90
N ASN A 52 -3.82 4.62 21.08
CA ASN A 52 -4.90 4.03 20.29
C ASN A 52 -4.42 3.47 18.93
N LEU A 53 -3.24 3.90 18.47
CA LEU A 53 -2.63 3.38 17.26
C LEU A 53 -1.84 2.10 17.58
N THR A 54 -2.11 1.06 16.80
CA THR A 54 -1.34 -0.19 16.84
C THR A 54 -0.67 -0.42 15.51
N HIS A 55 0.63 -0.68 15.54
CA HIS A 55 1.43 -1.00 14.38
C HIS A 55 1.76 -2.49 14.40
N VAL A 56 1.42 -3.19 13.32
CA VAL A 56 1.72 -4.62 13.16
C VAL A 56 2.52 -4.80 11.88
N GLU A 57 3.77 -5.22 12.03
CA GLU A 57 4.64 -5.51 10.89
C GLU A 57 4.44 -6.93 10.36
N LEU A 58 4.33 -7.06 9.04
CA LEU A 58 4.22 -8.34 8.37
C LEU A 58 5.30 -8.47 7.30
N LYS A 59 6.35 -9.23 7.64
CA LYS A 59 7.50 -9.54 6.79
C LYS A 59 7.37 -10.90 6.06
N LYS A 60 6.14 -11.34 5.80
CA LYS A 60 5.84 -12.64 5.17
C LYS A 60 5.79 -12.52 3.64
N ARG A 61 5.72 -13.67 2.94
CA ARG A 61 5.48 -13.72 1.49
C ARG A 61 4.18 -12.98 1.12
N SER A 62 4.20 -12.27 -0.01
CA SER A 62 3.11 -11.39 -0.48
C SER A 62 1.69 -11.95 -0.32
N ARG A 63 1.42 -13.17 -0.82
CA ARG A 63 0.09 -13.79 -0.72
C ARG A 63 -0.36 -14.00 0.73
N ARG A 64 0.56 -14.43 1.60
CA ARG A 64 0.28 -14.66 3.03
C ARG A 64 -0.04 -13.33 3.70
N THR A 65 0.74 -12.28 3.41
CA THR A 65 0.52 -10.93 3.94
C THR A 65 -0.85 -10.39 3.56
N ILE A 66 -1.21 -10.43 2.28
CA ILE A 66 -2.53 -9.96 1.80
C ILE A 66 -3.66 -10.76 2.47
N ALA A 67 -3.54 -12.09 2.52
CA ALA A 67 -4.57 -12.94 3.12
C ALA A 67 -4.73 -12.70 4.63
N THR A 68 -3.62 -12.53 5.36
CA THR A 68 -3.64 -12.21 6.79
C THR A 68 -4.34 -10.88 7.04
N ILE A 69 -3.93 -9.81 6.35
CA ILE A 69 -4.51 -8.47 6.56
C ILE A 69 -6.00 -8.46 6.21
N ARG A 70 -6.39 -9.07 5.08
CA ARG A 70 -7.80 -9.18 4.66
C ARG A 70 -8.64 -9.92 5.70
N ARG A 71 -8.13 -11.03 6.26
CA ARG A 71 -8.82 -11.78 7.32
C ARG A 71 -8.93 -10.95 8.60
N THR A 72 -7.83 -10.35 9.07
CA THR A 72 -7.82 -9.53 10.29
C THR A 72 -8.83 -8.39 10.21
N LEU A 73 -8.88 -7.66 9.10
CA LEU A 73 -9.84 -6.57 8.93
C LEU A 73 -11.28 -7.06 8.86
N LYS A 74 -11.52 -8.20 8.18
CA LYS A 74 -12.86 -8.80 8.06
C LYS A 74 -13.38 -9.31 9.41
N TYR A 75 -12.56 -10.04 10.18
CA TYR A 75 -12.99 -10.61 11.47
C TYR A 75 -13.09 -9.56 12.58
N ASN A 76 -12.27 -8.51 12.54
CA ASN A 76 -12.34 -7.43 13.54
C ASN A 76 -13.42 -6.37 13.23
N ASN A 77 -14.32 -6.67 12.27
CA ASN A 77 -15.40 -5.78 11.83
C ASN A 77 -14.91 -4.36 11.49
N TYR A 78 -13.81 -4.27 10.74
CA TYR A 78 -13.45 -3.02 10.06
C TYR A 78 -14.33 -2.86 8.81
N SER A 79 -14.48 -1.62 8.34
CA SER A 79 -15.34 -1.31 7.19
C SER A 79 -14.97 -2.15 5.96
N LYS A 80 -15.91 -3.00 5.52
CA LYS A 80 -15.74 -3.92 4.38
C LYS A 80 -15.30 -3.19 3.10
N ASP A 81 -15.82 -1.98 2.98
CA ASP A 81 -15.55 -0.97 1.98
C ASP A 81 -14.08 -0.58 1.81
N LEU A 82 -13.30 -0.63 2.89
CA LEU A 82 -11.88 -0.30 2.88
C LEU A 82 -10.99 -1.49 2.48
N ILE A 83 -11.52 -2.72 2.55
CA ILE A 83 -10.72 -3.94 2.36
C ILE A 83 -10.06 -3.97 0.98
N ASN A 84 -10.80 -3.63 -0.08
CA ASN A 84 -10.24 -3.64 -1.43
C ASN A 84 -9.19 -2.54 -1.62
N ASP A 85 -9.39 -1.38 -1.01
CA ASP A 85 -8.42 -0.27 -1.08
C ASP A 85 -7.15 -0.57 -0.28
N VAL A 86 -7.28 -1.25 0.86
CA VAL A 86 -6.15 -1.81 1.62
C VAL A 86 -5.36 -2.80 0.77
N VAL A 87 -6.03 -3.76 0.11
CA VAL A 87 -5.36 -4.75 -0.74
C VAL A 87 -4.61 -4.07 -1.89
N ARG A 88 -5.21 -3.07 -2.54
CA ARG A 88 -4.54 -2.29 -3.61
C ARG A 88 -3.28 -1.60 -3.09
N ARG A 89 -3.35 -0.96 -1.93
CA ARG A 89 -2.20 -0.27 -1.32
C ARG A 89 -1.09 -1.24 -0.92
N ILE A 90 -1.43 -2.41 -0.37
CA ILE A 90 -0.47 -3.49 -0.08
C ILE A 90 0.23 -3.93 -1.37
N CYS A 91 -0.52 -4.18 -2.44
CA CYS A 91 0.04 -4.57 -3.73
C CYS A 91 0.99 -3.51 -4.27
N ALA A 92 0.63 -2.23 -4.20
CA ALA A 92 1.48 -1.12 -4.64
C ALA A 92 2.81 -1.08 -3.86
N ILE A 93 2.77 -1.22 -2.53
CA ILE A 93 3.99 -1.24 -1.69
C ILE A 93 4.86 -2.47 -1.98
N ILE A 94 4.25 -3.65 -2.10
CA ILE A 94 5.01 -4.87 -2.44
C ILE A 94 5.63 -4.75 -3.83
N GLN A 95 4.95 -4.12 -4.79
CA GLN A 95 5.50 -3.85 -6.11
C GLN A 95 6.66 -2.84 -6.06
N SER A 96 6.53 -1.75 -5.28
CA SER A 96 7.58 -0.74 -5.14
C SER A 96 8.83 -1.27 -4.43
N GLN A 97 8.70 -2.33 -3.63
CA GLN A 97 9.82 -3.01 -2.96
C GLN A 97 10.59 -3.98 -3.86
N LYS A 98 10.05 -4.32 -5.05
CA LYS A 98 10.78 -5.21 -5.98
C LYS A 98 11.96 -4.45 -6.59
N PRO A 99 13.10 -5.11 -6.80
CA PRO A 99 14.24 -4.47 -7.45
C PRO A 99 13.82 -3.97 -8.84
N VAL A 100 14.12 -2.70 -9.13
CA VAL A 100 13.84 -2.11 -10.43
C VAL A 100 14.83 -2.69 -11.42
N VAL A 101 14.35 -3.55 -12.32
CA VAL A 101 15.14 -4.01 -13.46
C VAL A 101 15.19 -2.85 -14.45
N ILE A 102 16.33 -2.16 -14.53
CA ILE A 102 16.56 -1.12 -15.53
C ILE A 102 16.60 -1.83 -16.89
N LYS A 103 15.51 -1.76 -17.65
CA LYS A 103 15.50 -2.23 -19.03
C LYS A 103 16.34 -1.25 -19.85
N SER A 104 17.57 -1.63 -20.18
CA SER A 104 18.36 -0.91 -21.18
C SER A 104 17.56 -0.85 -22.48
N LYS A 105 17.47 0.33 -23.10
CA LYS A 105 16.89 0.47 -24.45
C LYS A 105 17.58 -0.54 -25.37
N ALA A 106 16.81 -1.45 -25.95
CA ALA A 106 17.30 -2.26 -27.05
C ALA A 106 17.72 -1.28 -28.16
N ARG A 107 18.98 -1.36 -28.59
CA ARG A 107 19.43 -0.62 -29.78
C ARG A 107 18.63 -1.16 -30.96
N THR A 108 17.66 -0.40 -31.45
CA THR A 108 17.03 -0.69 -32.74
C THR A 108 18.14 -0.61 -33.78
N ALA A 109 18.55 -1.76 -34.32
CA ALA A 109 19.43 -1.77 -35.48
C ALA A 109 18.64 -1.16 -36.64
N GLU A 110 18.98 0.07 -37.05
CA GLU A 110 18.59 0.59 -38.35
C GLU A 110 19.13 -0.40 -39.38
N LYS A 111 18.23 -1.18 -39.98
CA LYS A 111 18.55 -1.91 -41.19
C LYS A 111 18.81 -0.85 -42.26
N GLY A 112 20.07 -0.64 -42.59
CA GLY A 112 20.49 0.24 -43.68
C GLY A 112 19.80 -0.16 -44.98
N LEU A 113 18.74 0.58 -45.31
CA LEU A 113 18.22 0.69 -46.67
C LEU A 113 18.89 1.92 -47.26
N GLY A 114 20.09 1.75 -47.80
CA GLY A 114 20.81 2.84 -48.44
C GLY A 114 22.05 2.34 -49.16
N SER A 115 22.00 2.41 -50.50
CA SER A 115 23.07 2.18 -51.49
C SER A 115 23.43 0.73 -51.85
N LEU A 116 22.53 0.09 -52.60
CA LEU A 116 22.91 -0.76 -53.73
C LEU A 116 22.12 -0.25 -54.93
N TRP A 117 22.83 -0.01 -56.04
CA TRP A 117 22.39 0.48 -57.37
C TRP A 117 22.59 1.98 -57.68
N LEU A 118 23.49 2.17 -58.66
CA LEU A 118 23.99 3.35 -59.39
C LEU A 118 24.86 4.36 -58.63
#